data_AF-A0A087SM50-F1
#
_entry.id   AF-A0A087SM50-F1
#
_cell.length_a   1.000
_cell.length_b   1.000
_cell.length_c   1.000
_cell.angle_alpha   90.00
_cell.angle_beta   90.00
_cell.angle_gamma   90.00
#
_symmetry.space_group_name_H-M   'P 1'
#
loop_
_entity.id
_entity.type
_entity.pdbx_description
1 polymer ?
#
loop_
_entity_poly.entity_id
_entity_poly.type
_entity_poly.pdbx_seq_one_letter_code
_entity_poly.pdbx_strand_id
1 'polypeptide(L)'
;MGGTFEERAVGMEWVKASLGELLRSTSVSVGGSTLCVAAISSCTGEAHQWLVRGRKRAGFELEVDLALTQDGEAMGKLCLTQISSDDLEEMQLAYRSEGPGLSPSAVHSAFHPTLLAAFKDLLERIKAR
;
A
#
# COMPACT_ATOMS: atom_id res chain seq x y z
N MET A 1 27.90 3.53 -27.29
CA MET A 1 27.97 4.00 -25.90
C MET A 1 26.83 3.36 -25.13
N GLY A 2 27.09 2.26 -24.44
CA GLY A 2 26.09 1.57 -23.61
C GLY A 2 25.96 2.30 -22.28
N GLY A 3 24.77 2.82 -21.98
CA GLY A 3 24.50 3.34 -20.64
C GLY A 3 24.48 2.18 -19.66
N THR A 4 25.12 2.34 -18.50
CA THR A 4 25.04 1.37 -17.40
C THR A 4 23.58 1.24 -16.98
N PHE A 5 23.05 0.02 -17.04
CA PHE A 5 21.81 -0.40 -16.40
C PHE A 5 22.19 -1.27 -15.22
N GLU A 6 21.90 -0.79 -14.01
CA GLU A 6 22.04 -1.59 -12.80
C GLU A 6 20.65 -1.75 -12.18
N GLU A 7 20.31 -3.00 -11.88
CA GLU A 7 19.08 -3.38 -11.21
C GLU A 7 19.40 -3.94 -9.82
N ARG A 8 18.60 -3.52 -8.84
CA ARG A 8 18.68 -4.01 -7.48
C ARG A 8 17.28 -4.34 -6.98
N ALA A 9 17.06 -5.62 -6.67
CA ALA A 9 15.87 -6.05 -5.96
C ALA A 9 15.85 -5.46 -4.53
N VAL A 10 14.68 -5.03 -4.10
CA VAL A 10 14.43 -4.49 -2.76
C VAL A 10 13.74 -5.57 -1.95
N GLY A 11 14.31 -5.92 -0.80
CA GLY A 11 13.77 -7.00 0.03
C GLY A 11 12.35 -6.70 0.51
N MET A 12 11.43 -7.64 0.28
CA MET A 12 10.01 -7.51 0.65
C MET A 12 9.77 -7.29 2.15
N GLU A 13 10.66 -7.78 3.02
CA GLU A 13 10.60 -7.49 4.45
C GLU A 13 10.72 -5.98 4.75
N TRP A 14 11.62 -5.30 4.03
CA TRP A 14 11.76 -3.85 4.16
C TRP A 14 10.60 -3.09 3.54
N VAL A 15 10.06 -3.57 2.42
CA VAL A 15 8.87 -2.99 1.77
C VAL A 15 7.70 -3.04 2.73
N LYS A 16 7.43 -4.22 3.32
CA LYS A 16 6.39 -4.42 4.33
C LYS A 16 6.59 -3.51 5.55
N ALA A 17 7.82 -3.41 6.07
CA ALA A 17 8.12 -2.54 7.20
C ALA A 17 7.88 -1.06 6.89
N SER A 18 8.35 -0.59 5.73
CA SER A 18 8.20 0.81 5.29
C SER A 18 6.74 1.17 5.04
N LEU A 19 5.98 0.28 4.41
CA LEU A 19 4.54 0.46 4.24
C LEU A 19 3.82 0.45 5.59
N GLY A 20 4.25 -0.40 6.52
CA GLY A 20 3.70 -0.44 7.88
C GLY A 20 3.91 0.86 8.66
N GLU A 21 5.05 1.54 8.47
CA GLU A 21 5.28 2.87 9.03
C GLU A 21 4.36 3.93 8.41
N LEU A 22 4.20 3.91 7.09
CA LEU A 22 3.35 4.86 6.36
C LEU A 22 1.87 4.72 6.75
N LEU A 23 1.41 3.49 7.01
CA LEU A 23 0.01 3.20 7.31
C LEU A 23 -0.34 3.25 8.82
N ARG A 24 0.65 3.35 9.71
CA ARG A 24 0.44 3.25 11.17
C ARG A 24 -0.53 4.29 11.74
N SER A 25 -0.58 5.47 11.12
CA SER A 25 -1.46 6.57 11.54
C SER A 25 -2.63 6.77 10.59
N THR A 26 -2.88 5.81 9.68
CA THR A 26 -3.99 5.90 8.74
C THR A 26 -5.30 5.55 9.43
N SER A 27 -6.15 6.56 9.54
CA SER A 27 -7.54 6.42 9.95
C SER A 27 -8.46 7.16 8.99
N VAL A 28 -9.64 6.61 8.72
CA VAL A 28 -10.64 7.23 7.85
C VAL A 28 -12.02 7.19 8.49
N SER A 29 -12.84 8.21 8.21
CA SER A 29 -14.21 8.27 8.69
C SER A 29 -15.16 7.64 7.66
N VAL A 30 -15.96 6.65 8.07
CA VAL A 30 -16.93 5.96 7.22
C VAL A 30 -18.24 5.84 7.99
N GLY A 31 -19.29 6.51 7.50
CA GLY A 31 -20.63 6.40 8.10
C GLY A 31 -20.72 6.85 9.56
N GLY A 32 -19.83 7.75 10.01
CA GLY A 32 -19.75 8.19 11.40
C GLY A 32 -18.82 7.35 12.29
N SER A 33 -18.32 6.22 11.80
CA SER A 33 -17.29 5.41 12.46
C SER A 33 -15.89 5.84 12.00
N THR A 34 -14.88 5.66 12.86
CA THR A 34 -13.47 5.81 12.48
C THR A 34 -12.83 4.44 12.33
N LEU A 35 -12.38 4.12 11.12
CA LEU A 35 -11.62 2.90 10.82
C LEU A 35 -10.13 3.21 10.83
N CYS A 36 -9.34 2.34 11.44
CA CYS A 36 -7.88 2.44 11.48
C CYS A 36 -7.24 1.21 10.83
N VAL A 37 -6.08 1.39 10.21
CA VAL A 37 -5.23 0.26 9.80
C VAL A 37 -4.51 -0.26 11.04
N ALA A 38 -4.83 -1.49 11.46
CA ALA A 38 -4.22 -2.09 12.63
C ALA A 38 -2.88 -2.77 12.29
N ALA A 39 -2.83 -3.49 11.17
CA ALA A 39 -1.63 -4.23 10.75
C ALA A 39 -1.66 -4.55 9.25
N ILE A 40 -0.47 -4.78 8.70
CA ILE A 40 -0.30 -5.42 7.39
C ILE A 40 -0.24 -6.94 7.61
N SER A 41 -1.34 -7.61 7.29
CA SER A 41 -1.50 -9.06 7.40
C SER A 41 -0.58 -9.78 6.41
N SER A 42 -0.56 -9.33 5.16
CA SER A 42 0.30 -9.87 4.09
C SER A 42 0.79 -8.74 3.18
N CYS A 43 1.98 -8.92 2.61
CA CYS A 43 2.53 -8.06 1.58
C CYS A 43 3.44 -8.94 0.72
N THR A 44 3.03 -9.16 -0.52
CA THR A 44 3.68 -10.06 -1.48
C THR A 44 3.88 -9.35 -2.81
N GLY A 45 4.74 -9.90 -3.65
CA GLY A 45 5.11 -9.33 -4.93
C GLY A 45 6.60 -8.98 -4.98
N GLU A 46 6.92 -7.93 -5.71
CA GLU A 46 8.31 -7.52 -5.96
C GLU A 46 8.48 -6.01 -5.98
N ALA A 47 9.68 -5.56 -5.65
CA ALA A 47 10.06 -4.17 -5.68
C ALA A 47 11.51 -4.04 -6.14
N HIS A 48 11.77 -3.04 -6.97
CA HIS A 48 13.02 -2.89 -7.69
C HIS A 48 13.48 -1.44 -7.69
N GLN A 49 14.80 -1.29 -7.75
CA GLN A 49 15.44 0.00 -7.98
C GLN A 49 16.39 -0.14 -9.18
N TRP A 50 16.33 0.82 -10.08
CA TRP A 50 17.18 0.85 -11.28
C TRP A 50 18.01 2.13 -11.34
N LEU A 51 19.22 2.02 -11.87
CA LEU A 51 20.02 3.16 -12.29
C LEU A 51 20.08 3.17 -13.82
N VAL A 52 19.38 4.14 -14.43
CA VAL A 52 19.29 4.26 -15.89
C VAL A 52 19.95 5.56 -16.33
N ARG A 53 21.09 5.48 -17.01
CA ARG A 53 21.86 6.64 -17.49
C ARG A 53 22.13 7.66 -16.37
N GLY A 54 22.51 7.17 -15.19
CA GLY A 54 22.79 7.98 -14.00
C GLY A 54 21.55 8.52 -13.27
N ARG A 55 20.33 8.14 -13.68
CA ARG A 55 19.08 8.50 -12.99
C ARG A 55 18.53 7.32 -12.22
N LYS A 56 18.28 7.50 -10.92
CA LYS A 56 17.58 6.51 -10.10
C LYS A 56 16.11 6.43 -10.51
N ARG A 57 15.62 5.19 -10.65
CA ARG A 57 14.23 4.80 -10.87
C ARG A 57 13.88 3.74 -9.83
N ALA A 58 12.59 3.60 -9.55
CA ALA A 58 12.08 2.60 -8.64
C ALA A 58 10.72 2.16 -9.16
N GLY A 59 10.32 0.95 -8.78
CA GLY A 59 9.00 0.42 -9.09
C GLY A 59 8.69 -0.81 -8.27
N PHE A 60 7.43 -1.21 -8.30
CA PHE A 60 6.95 -2.40 -7.59
C PHE A 60 5.65 -2.92 -8.20
N GLU A 61 5.41 -4.21 -7.98
CA GLU A 61 4.14 -4.88 -8.18
C GLU A 61 3.78 -5.60 -6.89
N LEU A 62 2.71 -5.18 -6.22
CA LEU A 62 2.37 -5.64 -4.88
C LEU A 62 0.93 -6.13 -4.77
N GLU A 63 0.74 -7.07 -3.86
CA GLU A 63 -0.55 -7.40 -3.25
C GLU A 63 -0.42 -7.23 -1.74
N VAL A 64 -1.40 -6.57 -1.12
CA VAL A 64 -1.34 -6.20 0.30
C VAL A 64 -2.67 -6.48 0.97
N ASP A 65 -2.60 -7.11 2.13
CA ASP A 65 -3.74 -7.31 2.99
C ASP A 65 -3.59 -6.49 4.27
N LEU A 66 -4.61 -5.70 4.59
CA LEU A 66 -4.65 -4.87 5.80
C LEU A 66 -5.74 -5.37 6.74
N ALA A 67 -5.42 -5.50 8.02
CA ALA A 67 -6.41 -5.66 9.08
C ALA A 67 -6.94 -4.29 9.50
N LEU A 68 -8.26 -4.15 9.57
CA LEU A 68 -8.93 -2.92 9.97
C LEU A 68 -9.58 -3.07 11.34
N THR A 69 -9.49 -2.00 12.13
CA THR A 69 -10.14 -1.91 13.45
C THR A 69 -10.97 -0.65 13.59
N GLN A 70 -12.02 -0.70 14.41
CA GLN A 70 -12.79 0.44 14.89
C GLN A 70 -12.74 0.43 16.41
N ASP A 71 -12.30 1.53 17.03
CA ASP A 71 -12.23 1.65 18.50
C ASP A 71 -11.46 0.48 19.18
N GLY A 72 -10.51 -0.12 18.46
CA GLY A 72 -9.72 -1.28 18.90
C GLY A 72 -10.35 -2.65 18.61
N GLU A 73 -11.58 -2.71 18.13
CA GLU A 73 -12.27 -3.94 17.73
C GLU A 73 -12.03 -4.27 16.25
N ALA A 74 -11.85 -5.55 15.92
CA ALA A 74 -11.62 -5.99 14.55
C ALA A 74 -12.88 -5.78 13.69
N MET A 75 -12.76 -5.04 12.59
CA MET A 75 -13.87 -4.74 11.67
C MET A 75 -13.83 -5.56 10.39
N GLY A 76 -12.64 -6.03 10.03
CA GLY A 76 -12.46 -6.84 8.84
C GLY A 76 -11.11 -6.61 8.18
N LYS A 77 -11.08 -6.89 6.88
CA LYS A 77 -9.86 -6.90 6.08
C LYS A 77 -10.04 -6.07 4.81
N LEU A 78 -9.02 -5.30 4.46
CA LEU A 78 -8.92 -4.63 3.16
C LEU A 78 -7.87 -5.36 2.33
N CYS A 79 -8.30 -5.92 1.20
CA CYS A 79 -7.44 -6.62 0.26
C CYS A 79 -7.16 -5.67 -0.91
N LEU A 80 -5.89 -5.36 -1.12
CA LEU A 80 -5.40 -4.50 -2.18
C LEU A 80 -4.66 -5.36 -3.20
N THR A 81 -5.09 -5.32 -4.45
CA THR A 81 -4.52 -6.09 -5.54
C THR A 81 -4.18 -5.19 -6.71
N GLN A 82 -3.32 -5.68 -7.61
CA GLN A 82 -2.86 -4.94 -8.79
C GLN A 82 -2.19 -3.60 -8.43
N ILE A 83 -1.38 -3.58 -7.38
CA ILE A 83 -0.70 -2.36 -6.94
C ILE A 83 0.61 -2.24 -7.74
N SER A 84 0.56 -1.56 -8.88
CA SER A 84 1.73 -1.26 -9.71
C SER A 84 2.17 0.19 -9.53
N SER A 85 3.47 0.43 -9.42
CA SER A 85 4.01 1.80 -9.39
C SER A 85 3.74 2.61 -10.66
N ASP A 86 3.55 1.95 -11.80
CA ASP A 86 3.27 2.60 -13.09
C ASP A 86 1.80 3.00 -13.21
N ASP A 87 0.89 2.23 -12.59
CA ASP A 87 -0.56 2.37 -12.70
C ASP A 87 -1.25 2.39 -11.32
N LEU A 88 -0.69 3.15 -10.36
CA LEU A 88 -1.20 3.18 -8.97
C LEU A 88 -2.68 3.61 -8.86
N GLU A 89 -3.19 4.33 -9.86
CA GLU A 89 -4.59 4.77 -9.89
C GLU A 89 -5.56 3.63 -10.25
N GLU A 90 -5.08 2.53 -10.85
CA GLU A 90 -5.87 1.34 -11.17
C GLU A 90 -5.90 0.31 -10.04
N MET A 91 -5.29 0.63 -8.90
CA MET A 91 -5.26 -0.22 -7.71
C MET A 91 -6.68 -0.67 -7.32
N GLN A 92 -6.85 -1.97 -7.13
CA GLN A 92 -8.14 -2.56 -6.76
C GLN A 92 -8.23 -2.78 -5.25
N LEU A 93 -9.35 -2.38 -4.66
CA LEU A 93 -9.62 -2.55 -3.24
C LEU A 93 -10.89 -3.36 -3.02
N ALA A 94 -10.76 -4.43 -2.24
CA ALA A 94 -11.88 -5.25 -1.79
C ALA A 94 -11.95 -5.24 -0.26
N TYR A 95 -13.04 -4.71 0.28
CA TYR A 95 -13.31 -4.77 1.72
C TYR A 95 -14.09 -6.05 2.07
N ARG A 96 -13.58 -6.84 3.00
CA ARG A 96 -14.26 -8.00 3.59
C ARG A 96 -14.60 -7.67 5.04
N SER A 97 -15.88 -7.43 5.30
CA SER A 97 -16.37 -7.09 6.64
C SER A 97 -16.43 -8.34 7.52
N GLU A 98 -15.99 -8.19 8.76
CA GLU A 98 -16.22 -9.14 9.86
C GLU A 98 -17.21 -8.57 10.89
N GLY A 99 -17.51 -7.26 10.82
CA GLY A 99 -18.49 -6.54 11.64
C GLY A 99 -19.67 -5.95 10.86
N PRO A 100 -20.58 -5.21 11.54
CA PRO A 100 -21.83 -4.74 10.94
C PRO A 100 -21.68 -3.55 9.97
N GLY A 101 -22.44 -3.60 8.88
CA GLY A 101 -23.11 -2.45 8.25
C GLY A 101 -22.30 -1.47 7.39
N LEU A 102 -20.97 -1.54 7.35
CA LEU A 102 -20.18 -0.61 6.54
C LEU A 102 -20.25 -0.98 5.06
N SER A 103 -20.65 -0.02 4.23
CA SER A 103 -20.69 -0.20 2.78
C SER A 103 -19.27 -0.38 2.22
N PRO A 104 -18.98 -1.45 1.46
CA PRO A 104 -17.68 -1.63 0.80
C PRO A 104 -17.27 -0.44 -0.07
N SER A 105 -18.23 0.20 -0.75
CA SER A 105 -17.94 1.38 -1.58
C SER A 105 -17.56 2.61 -0.76
N ALA A 106 -18.15 2.76 0.43
CA ALA A 106 -17.80 3.87 1.33
C ALA A 106 -16.43 3.67 1.95
N VAL A 107 -16.09 2.43 2.36
CA VAL A 107 -14.76 2.07 2.85
C VAL A 107 -13.72 2.29 1.74
N HIS A 108 -14.00 1.84 0.53
CA HIS A 108 -13.12 2.05 -0.63
C HIS A 108 -12.85 3.54 -0.86
N SER A 109 -13.92 4.35 -1.00
CA SER A 109 -13.80 5.79 -1.25
C SER A 109 -12.99 6.52 -0.16
N ALA A 110 -13.16 6.12 1.11
CA ALA A 110 -12.47 6.74 2.22
C ALA A 110 -10.98 6.36 2.28
N PHE A 111 -10.63 5.09 2.05
CA PHE A 111 -9.25 4.62 2.12
C PHE A 111 -8.43 4.91 0.88
N HIS A 112 -9.03 4.89 -0.30
CA HIS A 112 -8.32 5.03 -1.59
C HIS A 112 -7.33 6.21 -1.64
N PRO A 113 -7.70 7.47 -1.34
CA PRO A 113 -6.76 8.58 -1.43
C PRO A 113 -5.57 8.44 -0.46
N THR A 114 -5.82 7.91 0.74
CA THR A 114 -4.79 7.75 1.76
C THR A 114 -3.81 6.63 1.39
N LEU A 115 -4.32 5.53 0.84
CA LEU A 115 -3.51 4.42 0.35
C LEU A 115 -2.68 4.84 -0.87
N LEU A 116 -3.29 5.55 -1.81
CA LEU A 116 -2.59 6.08 -2.98
C LEU A 116 -1.42 6.99 -2.57
N ALA A 117 -1.62 7.85 -1.57
CA ALA A 117 -0.54 8.68 -1.01
C ALA A 117 0.56 7.82 -0.38
N ALA A 118 0.19 6.82 0.42
CA ALA A 118 1.16 5.91 1.04
C ALA A 118 2.00 5.14 0.00
N PHE A 119 1.40 4.64 -1.08
CA PHE A 119 2.15 3.94 -2.13
C PHE A 119 3.06 4.87 -2.95
N LYS A 120 2.67 6.12 -3.16
CA LYS A 120 3.54 7.15 -3.77
C LYS A 120 4.75 7.45 -2.87
N ASP A 121 4.53 7.56 -1.56
CA ASP A 121 5.63 7.75 -0.60
C ASP A 121 6.53 6.52 -0.53
N LEU A 122 5.97 5.31 -0.61
CA LEU A 122 6.73 4.07 -0.68
C LEU A 122 7.64 4.05 -1.91
N LEU A 123 7.14 4.47 -3.07
CA LEU A 123 7.92 4.55 -4.31
C LEU A 123 9.14 5.47 -4.15
N GLU A 124 8.94 6.66 -3.56
CA GLU A 124 10.05 7.59 -3.33
C GLU A 124 11.03 7.08 -2.27
N ARG A 125 10.57 6.36 -1.24
CA ARG A 125 11.45 5.67 -0.28
C ARG A 125 12.31 4.60 -0.95
N ILE A 126 11.73 3.79 -1.84
CA ILE A 126 12.48 2.77 -2.60
C ILE A 126 13.55 3.45 -3.46
N LYS A 127 13.18 4.52 -4.16
CA LYS A 127 14.07 5.28 -5.03
C LYS A 127 15.22 5.95 -4.28
N ALA A 128 15.03 6.35 -3.03
CA ALA A 128 16.03 7.01 -2.21
C ALA A 128 17.10 6.05 -1.63
N ARG A 129 16.85 4.74 -1.65
CA ARG A 129 17.77 3.71 -1.16
C ARG A 129 19.09 3.64 -1.96
#